data_AF-A0A1V2Q5H8-F1
#
_entry.id   AF-A0A1V2Q5H8-F1
#
_cell.length_a   1.000
_cell.length_b   1.000
_cell.length_c   1.000
_cell.angle_alpha   90.00
_cell.angle_beta   90.00
_cell.angle_gamma   90.00
#
_symmetry.space_group_name_H-M   'P 1'
#
loop_
_entity.id
_entity.type
_entity.pdbx_description
1 polymer ?
#
loop_
_entity_poly.entity_id
_entity_poly.type
_entity_poly.pdbx_seq_one_letter_code
_entity_poly.pdbx_strand_id
1 'polypeptide(L)'
;MPASKIQDAQEVVRWIEEGKTYAWMVQQYKEKYGIDTTITMFSNFRRRRGLEPRIARDPNLVPWKVEDEHGWKTPLTLLRLEGRRRSGLPLRPIDVTRLDNWLEWLAEQGAVVHYDPDTPEGFHYVKREEGDDDIIRRPPDERDGLRPSDDIE
;
A
#
# COMPACT_ATOMS: atom_id res chain seq x y z
N MET A 1 26.02 -7.11 -15.98
CA MET A 1 24.61 -6.63 -16.02
C MET A 1 24.42 -5.83 -17.30
N PRO A 2 23.30 -5.98 -18.04
CA PRO A 2 23.06 -5.13 -19.21
C PRO A 2 23.04 -3.65 -18.80
N ALA A 3 23.54 -2.78 -19.66
CA ALA A 3 23.52 -1.34 -19.43
C ALA A 3 22.07 -0.87 -19.23
N SER A 4 21.84 -0.12 -18.15
CA SER A 4 20.51 0.45 -17.89
C SER A 4 20.16 1.43 -19.01
N LYS A 5 18.93 1.38 -19.54
CA LYS A 5 18.43 2.39 -20.49
C LYS A 5 18.11 3.75 -19.81
N ILE A 6 18.48 3.95 -18.54
CA ILE A 6 18.30 5.22 -17.83
C ILE A 6 19.40 6.16 -18.28
N GLN A 7 18.99 7.17 -19.06
CA GLN A 7 19.89 8.17 -19.61
C GLN A 7 20.20 9.26 -18.59
N ASP A 8 19.18 9.71 -17.86
CA ASP A 8 19.30 10.73 -16.82
C ASP A 8 18.71 10.20 -15.51
N ALA A 9 19.60 9.86 -14.57
CA ALA A 9 19.20 9.33 -13.27
C ALA A 9 18.61 10.41 -12.35
N GLN A 10 19.11 11.64 -12.40
CA GLN A 10 18.64 12.74 -11.55
C GLN A 10 17.21 13.15 -11.92
N GLU A 11 16.93 13.20 -13.23
CA GLU A 11 15.57 13.46 -13.71
C GLU A 11 14.58 12.38 -13.26
N VAL A 12 14.97 11.11 -13.33
CA VAL A 12 14.12 10.01 -12.86
C VAL A 12 13.87 10.11 -11.36
N VAL A 13 14.86 10.50 -10.55
CA VAL A 13 14.66 10.78 -9.11
C VAL A 13 13.65 11.91 -8.92
N ARG A 14 13.84 13.06 -9.59
CA ARG A 14 12.93 14.20 -9.50
C ARG A 14 11.49 13.82 -9.84
N TRP A 15 11.26 13.08 -10.92
CA TRP A 15 9.90 12.64 -11.28
C TRP A 15 9.29 11.67 -10.26
N ILE A 16 10.11 10.84 -9.61
CA ILE A 16 9.66 9.96 -8.53
C ILE A 16 9.22 10.79 -7.32
N GLU A 17 9.99 11.81 -6.95
CA GLU A 17 9.68 12.74 -5.85
C GLU A 17 8.45 13.61 -6.15
N GLU A 18 8.28 14.05 -7.40
CA GLU A 18 7.08 14.73 -7.91
C GLU A 18 5.85 13.79 -8.03
N GLY A 19 6.00 12.49 -7.75
CA GLY A 19 4.90 11.53 -7.73
C GLY A 19 4.40 11.07 -9.11
N LYS A 20 5.11 11.41 -10.20
CA LYS A 20 4.74 11.02 -11.57
C LYS A 20 4.54 9.51 -11.69
N THR A 21 3.58 9.06 -12.49
CA THR A 21 3.30 7.62 -12.66
C THR A 21 4.36 6.98 -13.56
N TYR A 22 4.60 5.67 -13.41
CA TYR A 22 5.54 4.97 -14.28
C TYR A 22 5.09 4.96 -15.74
N ALA A 23 3.78 4.90 -16.00
CA ALA A 23 3.24 5.02 -17.35
C ALA A 23 3.58 6.39 -17.97
N TRP A 24 3.45 7.47 -17.19
CA TRP A 24 3.87 8.80 -17.62
C TRP A 24 5.37 8.86 -17.87
N MET A 25 6.20 8.30 -16.99
CA MET A 25 7.66 8.28 -17.15
C MET A 25 8.10 7.51 -18.41
N VAL A 26 7.43 6.40 -18.74
CA VAL A 26 7.67 5.65 -19.98
C VAL A 26 7.38 6.52 -21.20
N GLN A 27 6.22 7.19 -21.21
CA GLN A 27 5.84 8.09 -22.30
C GLN A 27 6.84 9.24 -22.45
N GLN A 28 7.23 9.88 -21.34
CA GLN A 28 8.19 10.97 -21.36
C GLN A 28 9.59 10.55 -21.79
N TYR A 29 10.05 9.35 -21.43
CA TYR A 29 11.33 8.85 -21.92
C TYR A 29 11.31 8.60 -23.43
N LYS A 30 10.18 8.11 -23.95
CA LYS A 30 9.98 7.95 -25.37
C LYS A 30 9.97 9.30 -26.10
N GLU A 31 9.25 10.28 -25.58
CA GLU A 31 9.15 11.62 -26.18
C GLU A 31 10.49 12.39 -26.13
N LYS A 32 11.16 12.39 -24.97
CA LYS A 32 12.35 13.21 -24.74
C LYS A 32 13.63 12.58 -25.26
N TYR A 33 13.76 11.27 -25.16
CA TYR A 33 15.00 10.55 -25.49
C TYR A 33 14.85 9.59 -26.67
N GLY A 34 13.63 9.34 -27.17
CA GLY A 34 13.39 8.32 -28.18
C GLY A 34 13.60 6.89 -27.67
N ILE A 35 13.60 6.69 -26.35
CA ILE A 35 13.94 5.40 -25.73
C ILE A 35 12.67 4.71 -25.23
N ASP A 36 12.36 3.54 -25.79
CA ASP A 36 11.34 2.66 -25.25
C ASP A 36 11.85 2.00 -23.94
N THR A 37 11.17 2.37 -22.85
CA THR A 37 11.40 1.89 -21.48
C THR A 37 10.16 1.14 -20.97
N THR A 38 10.28 0.48 -19.82
CA THR A 38 9.18 -0.26 -19.19
C THR A 38 8.90 0.23 -17.78
N ILE A 39 7.68 -0.01 -17.28
CA ILE A 39 7.31 0.29 -15.90
C ILE A 39 8.26 -0.42 -14.92
N THR A 40 8.58 -1.69 -15.18
CA THR A 40 9.47 -2.52 -14.36
C THR A 40 10.88 -1.92 -14.25
N MET A 41 11.36 -1.25 -15.29
CA MET A 41 12.66 -0.57 -15.28
C MET A 41 12.72 0.57 -14.27
N PHE A 42 11.71 1.44 -14.23
CA PHE A 42 11.62 2.53 -13.25
C PHE A 42 11.36 2.02 -11.83
N SER A 43 10.55 0.97 -11.69
CA SER A 43 10.33 0.29 -10.41
C SER A 43 11.64 -0.29 -9.84
N ASN A 44 12.43 -0.98 -10.67
CA ASN A 44 13.74 -1.51 -10.29
C ASN A 44 14.75 -0.40 -9.98
N PHE A 45 14.74 0.69 -10.74
CA PHE A 45 15.60 1.85 -10.46
C PHE A 45 15.32 2.44 -9.08
N ARG A 46 14.04 2.67 -8.75
CA ARG A 46 13.61 3.16 -7.45
C ARG A 46 14.10 2.25 -6.32
N ARG A 47 13.85 0.94 -6.45
CA ARG A 47 14.28 -0.08 -5.47
C ARG A 47 15.79 -0.10 -5.28
N ARG A 48 16.58 -0.10 -6.35
CA ARG A 48 18.06 -0.16 -6.27
C ARG A 48 18.69 1.09 -5.66
N ARG A 49 18.01 2.23 -5.73
CA ARG A 49 18.47 3.51 -5.19
C ARG A 49 18.01 3.76 -3.75
N GLY A 50 17.29 2.81 -3.14
CA GLY A 50 16.73 2.99 -1.80
C GLY A 50 15.72 4.14 -1.72
N LEU A 51 15.14 4.54 -2.85
CA LEU A 51 14.12 5.58 -2.87
C LEU A 51 12.85 5.02 -2.22
N GLU A 52 12.24 5.82 -1.36
CA GLU A 52 11.06 5.46 -0.57
C GLU A 52 10.05 4.67 -1.40
N PRO A 53 9.55 3.51 -0.98
CA PRO A 53 8.57 2.75 -1.73
C PRO A 53 7.34 3.57 -2.08
N ARG A 54 6.76 3.29 -3.25
CA ARG A 54 5.53 3.95 -3.69
C ARG A 54 4.32 3.49 -2.84
N ILE A 55 4.42 2.28 -2.31
CA ILE A 55 3.46 1.64 -1.43
C ILE A 55 4.12 1.60 -0.05
N ALA A 56 3.63 2.41 0.88
CA ALA A 56 3.93 2.21 2.29
C ALA A 56 3.13 0.99 2.76
N ARG A 57 3.82 -0.06 3.18
CA ARG A 57 3.18 -1.21 3.84
C ARG A 57 3.32 -0.97 5.33
N ASP A 58 2.21 -0.70 6.01
CA ASP A 58 2.17 -0.68 7.46
C ASP A 58 1.65 -2.04 7.94
N PRO A 59 2.53 -2.91 8.46
CA PRO A 59 2.12 -4.25 8.90
C PRO A 59 1.14 -4.19 10.06
N ASN A 60 1.07 -3.10 10.83
CA ASN A 60 0.12 -2.97 11.93
C ASN A 60 -1.32 -2.69 11.46
N LEU A 61 -1.48 -2.19 10.22
CA LEU A 61 -2.80 -1.89 9.64
C LEU A 61 -3.28 -2.95 8.65
N VAL A 62 -2.36 -3.75 8.12
CA VAL A 62 -2.68 -4.89 7.26
C VAL A 62 -1.80 -6.07 7.69
N PRO A 63 -2.11 -6.70 8.85
CA PRO A 63 -1.35 -7.84 9.36
C PRO A 63 -1.62 -9.12 8.56
N TRP A 64 -2.79 -9.21 7.91
CA TRP A 64 -3.20 -10.41 7.19
C TRP A 64 -2.45 -10.60 5.88
N LYS A 65 -2.24 -11.86 5.52
CA LYS A 65 -1.95 -12.25 4.14
C LYS A 65 -3.25 -12.13 3.33
N VAL A 66 -3.42 -11.02 2.64
CA VAL A 66 -4.62 -10.76 1.84
C VAL A 66 -4.57 -11.54 0.53
N GLU A 67 -5.60 -12.33 0.26
CA GLU A 67 -5.78 -13.05 -1.01
C GLU A 67 -5.90 -12.10 -2.21
N ASP A 68 -5.40 -12.54 -3.37
CA ASP A 68 -5.28 -11.71 -4.56
C ASP A 68 -6.63 -11.15 -5.05
N GLU A 69 -7.70 -11.93 -4.91
CA GLU A 69 -9.08 -11.53 -5.25
C GLU A 69 -9.61 -10.38 -4.37
N HIS A 70 -9.07 -10.24 -3.16
CA HIS A 70 -9.40 -9.20 -2.20
C HIS A 70 -8.48 -7.97 -2.32
N GLY A 71 -7.44 -8.04 -3.16
CA GLY A 71 -6.40 -7.02 -3.31
C GLY A 71 -6.86 -5.64 -3.79
N TRP A 72 -8.07 -5.56 -4.36
CA TRP A 72 -8.67 -4.33 -4.91
C TRP A 72 -9.82 -3.78 -4.04
N LYS A 73 -10.15 -4.43 -2.93
CA LYS A 73 -11.27 -4.03 -2.09
C LYS A 73 -11.00 -2.66 -1.46
N THR A 74 -12.05 -1.86 -1.33
CA THR A 74 -11.98 -0.50 -0.77
C THR A 74 -11.34 -0.45 0.63
N PRO A 75 -11.71 -1.32 1.59
CA PRO A 75 -11.12 -1.28 2.93
C PRO A 75 -9.59 -1.40 2.92
N LEU A 76 -9.04 -2.34 2.14
CA LEU A 76 -7.59 -2.50 1.99
C LEU A 76 -6.92 -1.24 1.43
N THR A 77 -7.54 -0.59 0.45
CA THR A 77 -7.01 0.64 -0.14
C THR A 77 -6.95 1.75 0.90
N LEU A 78 -7.99 1.91 1.72
CA LEU A 78 -8.06 2.93 2.76
C LEU A 78 -7.08 2.65 3.91
N LEU A 79 -6.90 1.38 4.31
CA LEU A 79 -5.87 0.97 5.28
C LEU A 79 -4.45 1.30 4.78
N ARG A 80 -4.17 1.09 3.49
CA ARG A 80 -2.87 1.47 2.89
C ARG A 80 -2.68 2.99 2.84
N LEU A 81 -3.74 3.76 2.60
CA LEU A 81 -3.69 5.22 2.68
C LEU A 81 -3.44 5.68 4.11
N GLU A 82 -4.06 5.04 5.10
CA GLU A 82 -3.81 5.31 6.51
C GLU A 82 -2.37 5.01 6.91
N GLY A 83 -1.84 3.84 6.53
CA GLY A 83 -0.43 3.50 6.80
C GLY A 83 0.54 4.47 6.15
N ARG A 84 0.20 4.95 4.94
CA ARG A 84 0.95 6.01 4.27
C ARG A 84 0.88 7.34 5.03
N ARG A 85 -0.29 7.73 5.54
CA ARG A 85 -0.50 8.92 6.38
C ARG A 85 0.32 8.84 7.68
N ARG A 86 0.26 7.69 8.39
CA ARG A 86 1.01 7.43 9.63
C ARG A 86 2.52 7.43 9.43
N SER A 87 2.98 7.01 8.26
CA SER A 87 4.40 7.07 7.87
C SER A 87 4.86 8.48 7.46
N GLY A 88 4.01 9.52 7.58
CA GLY A 88 4.33 10.90 7.21
C GLY A 88 4.46 11.14 5.70
N LEU A 89 4.00 10.20 4.87
CA LEU A 89 4.13 10.30 3.41
C LEU A 89 2.95 11.08 2.81
N PRO A 90 3.18 11.87 1.75
CA PRO A 90 2.15 12.71 1.18
C PRO A 90 1.03 11.89 0.53
N LEU A 91 -0.21 12.31 0.75
CA LEU A 91 -1.42 11.81 0.10
C LEU A 91 -1.96 12.83 -0.90
N ARG A 92 -2.70 12.37 -1.92
CA ARG A 92 -3.43 13.29 -2.81
C ARG A 92 -4.59 13.91 -2.04
N PRO A 93 -5.00 15.16 -2.32
CA PRO A 93 -6.12 15.80 -1.61
C PRO A 93 -7.41 14.97 -1.63
N ILE A 94 -7.74 14.34 -2.76
CA ILE A 94 -8.91 13.47 -2.88
C ILE A 94 -8.81 12.20 -2.01
N ASP A 95 -7.61 11.66 -1.82
CA ASP A 95 -7.39 10.50 -0.96
C ASP A 95 -7.50 10.89 0.52
N VAL A 96 -7.05 12.10 0.88
CA VAL A 96 -7.19 12.65 2.24
C VAL A 96 -8.67 12.75 2.60
N THR A 97 -9.47 13.45 1.79
CA THR A 97 -10.91 13.60 2.04
C THR A 97 -11.62 12.24 2.13
N ARG A 98 -11.29 11.31 1.23
CA ARG A 98 -11.89 9.97 1.25
C ARG A 98 -11.50 9.19 2.52
N LEU A 99 -10.25 9.28 2.95
CA LEU A 99 -9.75 8.62 4.15
C LEU A 99 -10.39 9.22 5.41
N ASP A 100 -10.43 10.55 5.52
CA ASP A 100 -10.98 11.24 6.68
C ASP A 100 -12.47 10.92 6.86
N ASN A 101 -13.28 10.98 5.80
CA ASN A 101 -14.69 10.61 5.84
C ASN A 101 -14.90 9.14 6.28
N TRP A 102 -14.01 8.24 5.84
CA TRP A 102 -14.11 6.83 6.21
C TRP A 102 -13.74 6.59 7.68
N LEU A 103 -12.72 7.29 8.19
CA LEU A 103 -12.32 7.22 9.59
C LEU A 103 -13.39 7.81 10.51
N GLU A 104 -14.00 8.93 10.10
CA GLU A 104 -15.14 9.52 10.79
C GLU A 104 -16.30 8.53 10.84
N TRP A 105 -16.66 7.92 9.71
CA TRP A 105 -17.70 6.90 9.66
C TRP A 105 -17.38 5.68 10.57
N LEU A 106 -16.14 5.18 10.58
CA LEU A 106 -15.74 4.10 11.49
C LEU A 106 -15.92 4.50 12.96
N ALA A 107 -15.55 5.73 13.32
CA ALA A 107 -15.70 6.25 14.68
C ALA A 107 -17.18 6.39 15.06
N GLU A 108 -18.01 6.96 14.18
CA GLU A 108 -19.46 7.12 14.39
C GLU A 108 -20.18 5.79 14.56
N GLN A 109 -19.83 4.78 13.75
CA GLN A 109 -20.42 3.45 13.83
C GLN A 109 -19.84 2.61 14.98
N GLY A 110 -18.76 3.08 15.64
CA GLY A 110 -18.00 2.28 16.58
C GLY A 110 -17.51 0.98 15.94
N ALA A 111 -17.06 1.05 14.69
CA ALA A 111 -16.67 -0.10 13.87
C ALA A 111 -15.15 -0.20 13.69
N VAL A 112 -14.68 -1.41 13.40
CA VAL A 112 -13.31 -1.73 12.99
C VAL A 112 -13.34 -2.63 11.76
N VAL A 113 -12.24 -2.63 11.01
CA VAL A 113 -12.08 -3.50 9.84
C VAL A 113 -11.63 -4.88 10.28
N HIS A 114 -12.37 -5.91 9.90
CA HIS A 114 -11.98 -7.30 10.02
C HIS A 114 -11.72 -7.90 8.63
N TYR A 115 -10.78 -8.84 8.55
CA TYR A 115 -10.51 -9.59 7.33
C TYR A 115 -10.71 -11.08 7.58
N ASP A 116 -11.50 -11.70 6.71
CA ASP A 116 -11.80 -13.12 6.68
C ASP A 116 -11.55 -13.64 5.24
N PRO A 117 -10.45 -14.38 4.99
CA PRO A 117 -10.10 -14.85 3.67
C PRO A 117 -11.09 -15.89 3.11
N ASP A 118 -11.88 -16.54 3.96
CA ASP A 118 -12.83 -17.58 3.56
C ASP A 118 -14.17 -17.01 3.04
N THR A 119 -14.31 -15.68 3.06
CA THR A 119 -15.51 -14.98 2.57
C THR A 119 -15.25 -14.32 1.21
N PRO A 120 -16.20 -14.34 0.26
CA PRO A 120 -16.06 -13.64 -1.04
C PRO A 120 -15.85 -12.11 -0.92
N GLU A 121 -16.30 -11.53 0.19
CA GLU A 121 -16.13 -10.12 0.51
C GLU A 121 -14.70 -9.83 0.98
N GLY A 122 -14.10 -10.75 1.73
CA GLY A 122 -12.80 -10.63 2.38
C GLY A 122 -12.82 -9.67 3.57
N PHE A 123 -13.23 -8.42 3.35
CA PHE A 123 -13.21 -7.36 4.36
C PHE A 123 -14.61 -7.01 4.87
N HIS A 124 -14.72 -6.91 6.20
CA HIS A 124 -15.95 -6.65 6.92
C HIS A 124 -15.78 -5.48 7.89
N TYR A 125 -16.86 -4.75 8.15
CA TYR A 125 -16.92 -3.79 9.25
C TYR A 125 -17.65 -4.42 10.42
N VAL A 126 -16.96 -4.60 11.53
CA VAL A 126 -17.49 -5.25 12.73
C VAL A 126 -17.50 -4.26 13.89
N LYS A 127 -18.42 -4.45 14.84
CA LYS A 127 -18.49 -3.59 16.03
C LYS A 127 -17.20 -3.71 16.84
N ARG A 128 -16.61 -2.59 17.23
CA ARG A 128 -15.42 -2.51 18.07
C ARG A 128 -15.62 -3.23 19.41
N GLU A 129 -14.62 -3.98 19.82
CA GLU A 129 -14.54 -4.71 21.08
C GLU A 129 -13.40 -4.15 21.95
N GLU A 130 -13.40 -4.49 23.25
CA GLU A 130 -12.42 -3.99 24.22
C GLU A 130 -10.97 -4.33 23.85
N GLY A 131 -10.75 -5.41 23.10
CA GLY A 131 -9.43 -5.83 22.62
C GLY A 131 -8.96 -5.19 21.31
N ASP A 132 -9.76 -4.34 20.67
CA ASP A 132 -9.37 -3.66 19.43
C ASP A 132 -8.63 -2.35 19.75
N ASP A 133 -7.31 -2.36 19.57
CA ASP A 133 -6.41 -1.24 19.87
C ASP A 133 -6.32 -0.18 18.76
N ASP A 134 -6.91 -0.45 17.60
CA ASP A 134 -6.82 0.40 16.41
C ASP A 134 -8.11 0.37 15.56
N ILE A 135 -8.05 0.77 14.29
CA ILE A 135 -9.13 0.74 13.30
C ILE A 135 -9.32 -0.65 12.66
N ILE A 136 -8.51 -1.63 13.05
CA ILE A 136 -8.61 -3.01 12.60
C ILE A 136 -8.86 -3.96 13.76
N ARG A 137 -9.46 -5.11 13.46
CA ARG A 137 -9.49 -6.26 14.34
C ARG A 137 -8.29 -7.16 14.05
N ARG A 138 -7.27 -7.11 14.91
CA ARG A 138 -6.09 -7.98 14.77
C ARG A 138 -6.48 -9.46 14.79
N PRO A 139 -5.84 -10.30 13.96
CA PRO A 139 -6.05 -11.74 13.98
C PRO A 139 -5.67 -12.34 15.35
N PRO A 140 -6.27 -13.47 15.75
CA PRO A 140 -6.02 -14.10 17.05
C PRO A 140 -4.53 -14.36 17.32
N ASP A 141 -3.80 -14.82 16.30
CA ASP A 141 -2.38 -15.21 16.40
C ASP A 141 -1.41 -14.03 16.61
N GLU A 142 -1.89 -12.78 16.52
CA GLU A 142 -1.09 -11.60 16.88
C GLU A 142 -1.43 -11.04 18.27
N ARG A 143 -2.52 -11.49 18.88
CA ARG A 143 -2.91 -11.09 20.25
C ARG A 143 -2.09 -11.80 21.32
N ASP A 144 -1.46 -12.92 20.95
CA ASP A 144 -0.55 -13.69 21.76
C ASP A 144 0.71 -13.92 20.93
N GLY A 145 1.91 -13.79 21.48
CA GLY A 145 3.18 -13.87 20.76
C GLY A 145 3.53 -15.26 20.20
N LEU A 146 2.55 -16.05 19.80
CA LEU A 146 2.67 -17.44 19.40
C LEU A 146 2.40 -17.55 17.89
N ARG A 147 3.45 -17.39 17.08
CA ARG A 147 3.41 -17.90 15.70
C ARG A 147 3.33 -19.42 15.76
N PRO A 148 2.34 -20.08 15.14
CA PRO A 148 2.46 -21.50 14.83
C PRO A 148 3.64 -21.63 13.87
N SER A 149 4.65 -22.42 14.25
CA SER A 149 5.70 -22.85 13.34
C SER A 149 5.07 -23.55 12.16
N ASP A 150 5.33 -23.07 10.94
CA ASP A 150 5.03 -23.81 9.72
C ASP A 150 5.73 -25.18 9.81
N ASP A 151 4.95 -26.22 10.09
CA ASP A 151 5.34 -27.60 9.83
C ASP A 151 5.44 -27.76 8.31
N ILE A 152 6.68 -27.81 7.82
CA ILE A 152 7.00 -28.24 6.47
C ILE A 152 7.07 -29.77 6.51
N GLU A 153 6.13 -30.42 5.81
CA GLU A 153 6.21 -31.84 5.45
C GLU A 153 7.15 -32.05 4.25
#